data_AF-A0A0D6E6M1-F1
#
_entry.id   AF-A0A0D6E6M1-F1
#
_cell.length_a   1.000
_cell.length_b   1.000
_cell.length_c   1.000
_cell.angle_alpha   90.00
_cell.angle_beta   90.00
_cell.angle_gamma   90.00
#
_symmetry.space_group_name_H-M   'P 1'
#
loop_
_entity.id
_entity.type
_entity.pdbx_description
1 polymer ?
#
loop_
_entity_poly.entity_id
_entity_poly.type
_entity_poly.pdbx_seq_one_letter_code
_entity_poly.pdbx_strand_id
1 'polypeptide(L)'
;MQLASNKGHVDARLGVGWCYLEPERDALCQNNKDIVKGVGILSALRQQANIEMVKGLLDNFKSQLGDNQLAEAEAIKDEWLTKEPSLSQFPEKFGP
;
A
#
# COMPACT_ATOMS: atom_id res chain seq x y z
N MET A 1 -20.46 11.98 0.77
CA MET A 1 -19.06 12.32 1.13
C MET A 1 -18.11 11.10 1.20
N GLN A 2 -18.58 9.83 1.15
CA GLN A 2 -17.70 8.64 1.23
C GLN A 2 -16.58 8.56 0.16
N LEU A 3 -16.85 8.94 -1.10
CA LEU A 3 -15.91 8.76 -2.22
C LEU A 3 -14.59 9.52 -2.03
N ALA A 4 -14.63 10.72 -1.46
CA ALA A 4 -13.44 11.55 -1.25
C ALA A 4 -12.52 10.96 -0.17
N SER A 5 -13.08 10.44 0.93
CA SER A 5 -12.27 9.81 2.00
C SER A 5 -11.68 8.48 1.56
N ASN A 6 -12.46 7.60 0.91
CA ASN A 6 -11.95 6.32 0.43
C ASN A 6 -10.82 6.50 -0.58
N LYS A 7 -10.97 7.48 -1.48
CA LYS A 7 -9.92 7.82 -2.45
C LYS A 7 -8.68 8.40 -1.77
N GLY A 8 -8.86 9.28 -0.77
CA GLY A 8 -7.74 9.81 0.02
C GLY A 8 -6.93 8.73 0.76
N HIS A 9 -7.58 7.71 1.33
CA HIS A 9 -6.86 6.61 2.00
C HIS A 9 -6.14 5.69 1.03
N VAL A 10 -6.74 5.42 -0.13
CA VAL A 10 -6.10 4.67 -1.22
C VAL A 10 -4.86 5.41 -1.73
N ASP A 11 -5.00 6.70 -2.04
CA ASP A 11 -3.92 7.52 -2.58
C ASP A 11 -2.77 7.68 -1.57
N ALA A 12 -3.09 7.82 -0.27
CA ALA A 12 -2.09 7.87 0.79
C ALA A 12 -1.31 6.55 0.92
N ARG A 13 -2.00 5.39 0.96
CA ARG A 13 -1.33 4.08 1.03
C ARG A 13 -0.49 3.81 -0.22
N LEU A 14 -1.00 4.18 -1.40
CA LEU A 14 -0.25 4.10 -2.66
C LEU A 14 1.01 4.95 -2.60
N GLY A 15 0.89 6.21 -2.17
CA GLY A 15 2.02 7.13 -2.03
C GLY A 15 3.10 6.59 -1.10
N VAL A 16 2.72 6.10 0.08
CA VAL A 16 3.68 5.52 1.04
C VAL A 16 4.36 4.29 0.46
N GLY A 17 3.60 3.34 -0.10
CA GLY A 17 4.16 2.12 -0.68
C GLY A 17 5.13 2.43 -1.83
N TRP A 18 4.76 3.35 -2.72
CA TRP A 18 5.60 3.74 -3.86
C TRP A 18 6.85 4.50 -3.42
N CYS A 19 6.77 5.38 -2.43
CA CYS A 19 7.95 6.06 -1.90
C CYS A 19 8.99 5.07 -1.34
N TYR A 20 8.59 3.91 -0.82
CA TYR A 20 9.56 2.87 -0.42
C TYR A 20 10.22 2.17 -1.62
N LEU A 21 9.51 2.04 -2.74
CA LEU A 21 10.04 1.42 -3.96
C LEU A 21 10.99 2.34 -4.73
N GLU A 22 10.61 3.61 -4.85
CA GLU A 22 11.29 4.64 -5.65
C GLU A 22 11.27 5.98 -4.90
N PRO A 23 12.06 6.12 -3.82
CA PRO A 23 12.12 7.38 -3.07
C PRO A 23 12.64 8.56 -3.91
N GLU A 24 13.41 8.29 -4.97
CA GLU A 24 13.92 9.29 -5.91
C GLU A 24 12.85 9.86 -6.87
N ARG A 25 11.68 9.22 -6.95
CA ARG A 25 10.60 9.61 -7.88
C ARG A 25 10.03 10.99 -7.54
N ASP A 26 10.01 11.34 -6.26
CA ASP A 26 9.29 12.49 -5.74
C ASP A 26 10.01 13.07 -4.52
N ALA A 27 10.24 14.38 -4.52
CA ALA A 27 10.90 15.08 -3.41
C ALA A 27 10.11 15.00 -2.08
N LEU A 28 8.83 14.62 -2.13
CA LEU A 28 8.01 14.39 -0.95
C LEU A 28 8.27 13.03 -0.28
N CYS A 29 8.97 12.10 -0.94
CA CYS A 29 9.36 10.84 -0.33
C CYS A 29 10.50 11.07 0.67
N GLN A 30 10.22 10.88 1.96
CA GLN A 30 11.18 11.13 3.06
C GLN A 30 11.80 9.84 3.62
N ASN A 31 11.63 8.72 2.93
CA ASN A 31 12.08 7.40 3.35
C ASN A 31 13.22 6.88 2.49
N ASN A 32 14.01 5.98 3.06
CA ASN A 32 15.00 5.22 2.30
C ASN A 32 14.31 4.14 1.46
N LYS A 33 14.97 3.74 0.37
CA LYS A 33 14.52 2.65 -0.49
C LYS A 33 14.47 1.34 0.30
N ASP A 34 13.30 0.71 0.30
CA ASP A 34 13.04 -0.57 0.94
C ASP A 34 11.99 -1.32 0.11
N ILE A 35 12.47 -2.17 -0.81
CA ILE A 35 11.60 -2.87 -1.76
C ILE A 35 10.65 -3.82 -1.03
N VAL A 36 11.12 -4.49 0.02
CA VAL A 36 10.32 -5.44 0.80
C VAL A 36 9.14 -4.74 1.44
N LYS A 37 9.39 -3.60 2.10
CA LYS A 37 8.35 -2.81 2.74
C LYS A 37 7.40 -2.18 1.73
N GLY A 38 7.91 -1.64 0.63
CA GLY A 38 7.07 -1.11 -0.44
C GLY A 38 6.14 -2.18 -1.05
N VAL A 39 6.66 -3.36 -1.34
CA VAL A 39 5.90 -4.50 -1.87
C VAL A 39 4.84 -4.97 -0.86
N GLY A 40 5.16 -5.04 0.44
CA GLY A 40 4.20 -5.43 1.46
C GLY A 40 3.01 -4.46 1.56
N ILE A 41 3.31 -3.16 1.63
CA ILE A 41 2.29 -2.10 1.70
C ILE A 41 1.39 -2.12 0.46
N LEU A 42 1.98 -2.19 -0.73
CA LEU A 42 1.24 -2.23 -1.98
C LEU A 42 0.46 -3.54 -2.17
N SER A 43 0.94 -4.66 -1.64
CA SER A 43 0.20 -5.92 -1.65
C SER A 43 -1.04 -5.84 -0.77
N ALA A 44 -0.97 -5.16 0.39
CA ALA A 44 -2.13 -4.91 1.23
C ALA A 44 -3.15 -4.02 0.51
N LEU A 45 -2.67 -2.96 -0.15
CA LEU A 45 -3.53 -2.08 -0.96
C LEU A 45 -4.18 -2.84 -2.11
N ARG A 46 -3.46 -3.71 -2.83
CA ARG A 46 -4.01 -4.51 -3.94
C ARG A 46 -5.10 -5.46 -3.48
N GLN A 47 -4.96 -6.03 -2.28
CA GLN A 47 -5.99 -6.90 -1.72
C GLN A 47 -7.24 -6.11 -1.29
N GLN A 48 -7.05 -4.90 -0.76
CA GLN A 48 -8.16 -4.05 -0.32
C GLN A 48 -8.86 -3.30 -1.47
N ALA A 49 -8.11 -2.98 -2.54
CA ALA A 49 -8.58 -2.21 -3.68
C ALA A 49 -7.97 -2.76 -4.97
N ASN A 50 -8.83 -3.13 -5.92
CA ASN A 50 -8.44 -3.69 -7.21
C ASN A 50 -7.89 -2.61 -8.17
N ILE A 51 -6.71 -2.05 -7.86
CA ILE A 51 -6.07 -0.98 -8.62
C ILE A 51 -5.02 -1.57 -9.57
N GLU A 52 -5.18 -1.38 -10.89
CA GLU A 52 -4.27 -1.99 -11.88
C GLU A 52 -2.85 -1.40 -11.86
N MET A 53 -2.71 -0.11 -11.56
CA MET A 53 -1.39 0.51 -11.38
C MET A 53 -0.55 -0.20 -10.31
N VAL A 54 -1.19 -0.62 -9.22
CA VAL A 54 -0.52 -1.36 -8.13
C VAL A 54 -0.04 -2.72 -8.61
N LYS A 55 -0.81 -3.40 -9.47
CA LYS A 55 -0.40 -4.69 -10.04
C LYS A 55 0.90 -4.55 -10.84
N GLY A 56 0.98 -3.56 -11.73
CA GLY A 56 2.19 -3.33 -12.53
C GLY A 56 3.43 -3.03 -11.68
N LEU A 57 3.27 -2.23 -10.62
CA LEU A 57 4.35 -2.00 -9.65
C LEU A 57 4.77 -3.29 -8.95
N LEU A 58 3.81 -4.07 -8.44
CA LEU A 58 4.11 -5.33 -7.76
C LEU A 58 4.82 -6.33 -8.67
N ASP A 59 4.41 -6.46 -9.93
CA ASP A 59 5.05 -7.39 -10.88
C ASP A 59 6.52 -7.01 -11.12
N ASN A 60 6.82 -5.71 -11.27
CA ASN A 60 8.19 -5.22 -11.45
C ASN A 60 9.07 -5.46 -10.21
N PHE A 61 8.57 -5.11 -9.02
CA PHE A 61 9.38 -5.15 -7.80
C PHE A 61 9.43 -6.52 -7.12
N LYS A 62 8.39 -7.35 -7.21
CA LYS A 62 8.43 -8.73 -6.69
C LYS A 62 9.46 -9.58 -7.43
N SER A 63 9.71 -9.31 -8.71
CA SER A 63 10.75 -10.00 -9.48
C SER A 63 12.17 -9.81 -8.93
N GLN A 64 12.38 -8.79 -8.10
CA GLN A 64 13.68 -8.45 -7.49
C GLN A 64 13.85 -9.07 -6.09
N LEU A 65 12.82 -9.72 -5.55
CA LEU A 65 12.83 -10.28 -4.20
C LEU A 65 13.05 -11.80 -4.22
N GLY A 66 13.88 -12.30 -3.31
CA GLY A 66 13.97 -13.73 -3.02
C GLY A 66 12.86 -14.21 -2.07
N ASP A 67 12.76 -15.53 -1.88
CA ASP A 67 11.69 -16.16 -1.08
C ASP A 67 11.57 -15.60 0.34
N ASN A 68 12.70 -15.40 1.04
CA ASN A 68 12.70 -14.84 2.39
C ASN A 68 12.15 -13.41 2.42
N GLN A 69 12.49 -12.61 1.41
CA GLN A 69 12.01 -11.23 1.29
C GLN A 69 10.53 -11.18 0.90
N LEU A 70 10.05 -12.14 0.11
CA LEU A 70 8.63 -12.28 -0.19
C LEU A 70 7.83 -12.66 1.07
N ALA A 71 8.36 -13.55 1.90
CA ALA A 71 7.73 -13.90 3.18
C ALA A 71 7.68 -12.70 4.14
N GLU A 72 8.74 -11.91 4.20
CA GLU A 72 8.76 -10.67 4.99
C GLU A 72 7.77 -9.63 4.45
N ALA A 73 7.70 -9.45 3.12
CA ALA A 73 6.72 -8.57 2.49
C ALA A 73 5.28 -9.02 2.78
N GLU A 74 5.01 -10.33 2.86
CA GLU A 74 3.71 -10.86 3.23
C GLU A 74 3.36 -10.57 4.70
N ALA A 75 4.33 -10.67 5.61
CA ALA A 75 4.12 -10.28 7.01
C ALA A 75 3.79 -8.77 7.15
N ILE A 76 4.49 -7.92 6.39
CA ILE A 76 4.19 -6.47 6.34
C ILE A 76 2.80 -6.23 5.76
N LYS A 77 2.42 -6.95 4.70
CA LYS A 77 1.07 -6.87 4.13
C LYS A 77 0.02 -7.16 5.20
N ASP A 78 0.16 -8.25 5.95
CA ASP A 78 -0.78 -8.61 7.01
C ASP A 78 -0.89 -7.52 8.09
N GLU A 79 0.24 -6.94 8.51
CA GLU A 79 0.24 -5.78 9.40
C GLU A 79 -0.59 -4.62 8.82
N TRP A 80 -0.39 -4.29 7.54
CA TRP A 80 -1.06 -3.18 6.88
C TRP A 80 -2.54 -3.42 6.58
N LEU A 81 -2.96 -4.67 6.42
CA LEU A 81 -4.37 -5.04 6.33
C LEU A 81 -5.11 -4.75 7.65
N THR A 82 -4.43 -4.92 8.79
CA THR A 82 -5.00 -4.64 10.12
C THR A 82 -4.98 -3.17 10.53
N LYS A 83 -4.19 -2.32 9.86
CA LYS A 83 -4.14 -0.88 10.17
C LYS A 83 -5.44 -0.17 9.81
N GLU A 84 -6.03 0.49 10.80
CA GLU A 84 -7.18 1.37 10.61
C GLU A 84 -6.79 2.71 9.92
N PRO A 85 -7.75 3.34 9.21
CA PRO A 85 -9.04 2.77 8.85
C PRO A 85 -8.87 1.67 7.79
N SER A 86 -9.58 0.56 7.97
CA SER A 86 -9.67 -0.45 6.92
C SER A 86 -10.37 0.19 5.71
N LEU A 87 -9.86 -0.05 4.50
CA LEU A 87 -10.53 0.46 3.29
C LEU A 87 -11.93 -0.15 3.09
N SER A 88 -12.25 -1.23 3.83
CA SER A 88 -13.50 -1.97 3.70
C SER A 88 -14.63 -1.46 4.59
N GLN A 89 -14.37 -0.72 5.68
CA GLN A 89 -15.43 -0.23 6.56
C GLN A 89 -15.02 1.06 7.26
N PHE A 90 -15.45 2.19 6.71
CA PHE A 90 -15.75 3.34 7.55
C PHE A 90 -17.12 3.09 8.18
N PRO A 91 -17.28 3.15 9.52
CA PRO A 91 -18.61 3.27 10.09
C PRO A 91 -19.26 4.53 9.52
N GLU A 92 -20.55 4.46 9.19
CA GLU A 92 -21.37 5.63 8.91
C GLU A 92 -21.27 6.57 10.12
N LYS A 93 -20.35 7.54 10.06
CA LYS A 93 -20.41 8.67 10.99
C LYS A 93 -21.51 9.58 10.46
N PHE A 94 -22.72 9.33 10.93
CA PHE A 94 -23.66 10.22 11.62
C PHE A 94 -25.03 9.48 11.64
N GLY A 95 -25.59 9.31 12.84
CA GLY A 95 -26.86 8.61 13.08
C GLY A 95 -28.09 9.33 12.49
N PRO A 96 -29.32 8.82 12.75
CA PRO A 96 -30.55 9.18 12.03
C PRO A 96 -30.89 10.68 12.03
#